data_AF-A0A7J6TD60-F1
#
_entry.id   AF-A0A7J6TD60-F1
#
_cell.length_a   1.000
_cell.length_b   1.000
_cell.length_c   1.000
_cell.angle_alpha   90.00
_cell.angle_beta   90.00
_cell.angle_gamma   90.00
#
_symmetry.space_group_name_H-M   'P 1'
#
loop_
_entity.id
_entity.type
_entity.pdbx_description
1 polymer ?
#
loop_
_entity_poly.entity_id
_entity_poly.type
_entity_poly.pdbx_seq_one_letter_code
_entity_poly.pdbx_strand_id
1 'polypeptide(L)'
;SHYVSPGVAGQSCHGIFETYPKFTDDFFAKSRSLVEKYYPIEMDPTMAREEKHKHMDYWWTESEKLICEQEVYKHGVEEVVDFAR
;
A
#
# COMPACT_ATOMS: atom_id res chain seq x y z
N SER A 1 -14.12 -14.92 9.31
CA SER A 1 -14.09 -13.75 10.21
C SER A 1 -12.74 -13.75 10.90
N HIS A 2 -11.74 -13.10 10.30
CA HIS A 2 -10.37 -13.09 10.82
C HIS A 2 -10.19 -11.83 11.68
N TYR A 3 -10.20 -12.03 12.98
CA TYR A 3 -9.86 -11.01 13.97
C TYR A 3 -8.33 -10.88 13.99
N VAL A 4 -7.82 -9.80 13.43
CA VAL A 4 -6.41 -9.40 13.62
C VAL A 4 -6.33 -8.76 15.00
N SER A 5 -5.41 -9.24 15.83
CA SER A 5 -5.16 -8.78 17.19
C SER A 5 -5.03 -7.24 17.29
N PRO A 6 -5.45 -6.61 18.41
CA PRO A 6 -5.40 -5.16 18.54
C PRO A 6 -3.94 -4.69 18.54
N GLY A 7 -3.54 -4.00 17.47
CA GLY A 7 -2.21 -3.38 17.35
C GLY A 7 -1.43 -3.72 16.08
N VAL A 8 -1.90 -4.66 15.25
CA VAL A 8 -1.33 -4.89 13.91
C VAL A 8 -2.30 -4.31 12.88
N ALA A 9 -1.83 -3.39 12.05
CA ALA A 9 -2.61 -2.91 10.91
C ALA A 9 -3.05 -4.14 10.11
N GLY A 10 -4.36 -4.33 9.94
CA GLY A 10 -4.87 -5.42 9.10
C GLY A 10 -4.26 -5.30 7.71
N GLN A 11 -3.97 -6.43 7.06
CA GLN A 11 -3.49 -6.40 5.67
C GLN A 11 -4.49 -5.59 4.83
N SER A 12 -4.09 -4.39 4.44
CA SER A 12 -4.82 -3.61 3.45
C SER A 12 -4.63 -4.29 2.10
N CYS A 13 -5.51 -3.99 1.15
CA CYS A 13 -5.33 -4.45 -0.23
C CYS A 13 -3.95 -4.10 -0.80
N HIS A 14 -3.36 -2.97 -0.38
CA HIS A 14 -1.97 -2.62 -0.69
C HIS A 14 -0.94 -3.47 0.05
N GLY A 15 -1.17 -3.83 1.31
CA GLY A 15 -0.24 -4.66 2.10
C GLY A 15 0.00 -6.07 1.54
N ILE A 16 -0.97 -6.62 0.80
CA ILE A 16 -0.82 -7.88 0.07
C ILE A 16 0.24 -7.75 -1.04
N PHE A 17 0.21 -6.64 -1.78
CA PHE A 17 1.18 -6.34 -2.82
C PHE A 17 2.57 -6.01 -2.23
N GLU A 18 2.61 -5.34 -1.08
CA GLU A 18 3.84 -5.01 -0.34
C GLU A 18 4.51 -6.21 0.34
N THR A 19 3.92 -7.40 0.27
CA THR A 19 4.49 -8.63 0.83
C THR A 19 4.73 -9.70 -0.24
N TYR A 20 4.43 -9.41 -1.51
CA TYR A 20 4.55 -10.38 -2.59
C TYR A 20 5.99 -10.49 -3.11
N PRO A 21 6.70 -11.62 -2.89
CA PRO A 21 8.15 -11.72 -3.09
C PRO A 21 8.61 -11.65 -4.54
N LYS A 22 7.68 -11.67 -5.53
CA LYS A 22 8.03 -11.54 -6.96
C LYS A 22 8.10 -10.07 -7.43
N PHE A 23 7.81 -9.12 -6.56
CA PHE A 23 8.01 -7.71 -6.87
C PHE A 23 9.47 -7.32 -6.79
N THR A 24 9.84 -6.25 -7.48
CA THR A 24 11.22 -5.77 -7.55
C THR A 24 11.63 -5.08 -6.24
N ASP A 25 12.91 -5.15 -5.87
CA ASP A 25 13.43 -4.41 -4.71
C ASP A 25 13.20 -2.89 -4.83
N ASP A 26 13.20 -2.37 -6.05
CA ASP A 26 12.88 -0.98 -6.37
C ASP A 26 11.42 -0.63 -6.03
N PHE A 27 10.47 -1.53 -6.29
CA PHE A 27 9.08 -1.37 -5.85
C PHE A 27 9.00 -1.25 -4.32
N PHE A 28 9.63 -2.16 -3.58
CA PHE A 28 9.58 -2.14 -2.11
C PHE A 28 10.22 -0.88 -1.54
N ALA A 29 11.33 -0.43 -2.11
CA ALA A 29 11.98 0.81 -1.69
C ALA A 29 11.06 2.04 -1.91
N LYS A 30 10.42 2.11 -3.08
CA LYS A 30 9.50 3.21 -3.43
C LYS A 30 8.21 3.18 -2.61
N SER A 31 7.57 2.02 -2.46
CA SER A 31 6.38 1.85 -1.63
C SER A 31 6.68 2.23 -0.17
N ARG A 32 7.79 1.74 0.40
CA ARG A 32 8.20 2.11 1.76
C ARG A 32 8.39 3.62 1.91
N SER A 33 9.04 4.27 0.95
CA SER A 33 9.21 5.73 0.97
C SER A 33 7.89 6.49 0.94
N LEU A 34 6.90 6.01 0.17
CA LEU A 34 5.56 6.57 0.17
C LEU A 34 4.87 6.41 1.53
N VAL A 35 4.91 5.20 2.11
CA VAL A 35 4.33 4.91 3.43
C VAL A 35 4.98 5.79 4.51
N GLU A 36 6.31 5.84 4.58
CA GLU A 36 7.04 6.65 5.55
C GLU A 36 6.69 8.14 5.47
N LYS A 37 6.39 8.64 4.27
CA LYS A 37 6.03 10.04 4.04
C LYS A 37 4.57 10.33 4.38
N TYR A 38 3.64 9.47 3.97
CA TYR A 38 2.21 9.77 4.01
C TYR A 38 1.47 9.17 5.21
N TYR A 39 1.99 8.11 5.82
CA TYR A 39 1.40 7.53 7.03
C TYR A 39 1.36 8.49 8.23
N PRO A 40 2.41 9.29 8.53
CA PRO A 40 2.33 10.30 9.59
C PRO A 40 1.28 11.38 9.29
N ILE A 41 1.07 11.72 8.01
CA ILE A 41 0.08 12.69 7.55
C ILE A 41 -1.34 12.12 7.70
N GLU A 42 -1.54 10.85 7.36
CA GLU A 42 -2.81 10.15 7.58
C GLU A 42 -3.21 10.16 9.06
N MET A 43 -2.26 9.89 9.94
CA MET A 43 -2.47 9.79 11.38
C MET A 43 -2.48 11.15 12.11
N ASP A 44 -2.12 12.25 11.45
CA ASP A 44 -2.06 13.59 12.06
C ASP A 44 -3.47 14.10 12.43
N PRO A 45 -3.82 14.25 13.72
CA PRO A 45 -5.14 14.74 14.13
C PRO A 45 -5.29 16.26 14.00
N THR A 46 -4.18 16.98 13.77
CA THR A 46 -4.13 18.45 13.72
C THR A 46 -4.28 19.00 12.30
N MET A 47 -4.04 18.17 11.28
CA MET A 47 -4.17 18.55 9.89
C MET A 47 -5.62 18.64 9.43
N ALA A 48 -5.97 19.69 8.68
CA ALA A 48 -7.29 19.85 8.11
C ALA A 48 -7.61 18.73 7.11
N ARG A 49 -8.86 18.26 7.11
CA ARG A 49 -9.31 17.17 6.23
C ARG A 49 -9.05 17.44 4.75
N GLU A 50 -9.27 18.68 4.30
CA GLU A 50 -9.05 19.10 2.91
C GLU A 50 -7.58 19.06 2.49
N GLU A 51 -6.67 19.39 3.40
CA GLU A 51 -5.22 19.34 3.15
C GLU A 51 -4.74 17.89 3.14
N LYS A 52 -5.22 17.09 4.10
CA LYS A 52 -4.97 15.66 4.17
C LYS A 52 -5.46 14.93 2.91
N HIS A 53 -6.64 15.29 2.40
CA HIS A 53 -7.21 14.66 1.20
C HIS A 53 -6.27 14.77 -0.01
N LYS A 54 -5.66 15.93 -0.24
CA LYS A 54 -4.70 16.13 -1.34
C LYS A 54 -3.47 15.23 -1.19
N HIS A 55 -3.01 15.02 0.04
CA HIS A 55 -1.89 14.12 0.32
C HIS A 55 -2.27 12.66 0.10
N MET A 56 -3.47 12.24 0.53
CA MET A 56 -3.96 10.88 0.33
C MET A 56 -4.20 10.55 -1.14
N ASP A 57 -4.78 11.49 -1.91
CA ASP A 57 -5.00 11.31 -3.36
C ASP A 57 -3.67 11.10 -4.09
N TYR A 58 -2.66 11.90 -3.75
CA TYR A 58 -1.32 11.74 -4.32
C TYR A 58 -0.71 10.40 -3.92
N TRP A 59 -0.78 10.03 -2.64
CA TRP A 59 -0.24 8.76 -2.16
C TRP A 59 -0.89 7.56 -2.85
N TRP A 60 -2.21 7.56 -2.96
CA TRP A 60 -2.95 6.47 -3.60
C TRP A 60 -2.63 6.36 -5.09
N THR A 61 -2.60 7.51 -5.79
CA THR A 61 -2.27 7.57 -7.22
C THR A 61 -0.86 7.05 -7.50
N GLU A 62 0.14 7.46 -6.70
CA GLU A 62 1.51 6.99 -6.89
C GLU A 62 1.66 5.51 -6.53
N SER A 63 1.00 5.04 -5.48
CA SER A 63 1.00 3.62 -5.11
C SER A 63 0.39 2.75 -6.20
N GLU A 64 -0.71 3.18 -6.81
CA GLU A 64 -1.35 2.49 -7.94
C GLU A 64 -0.42 2.43 -9.16
N LYS A 65 0.30 3.51 -9.48
CA LYS A 65 1.29 3.51 -10.56
C LYS A 65 2.42 2.51 -10.31
N LEU A 66 2.98 2.48 -9.10
CA LEU A 66 4.03 1.53 -8.75
C LEU A 66 3.58 0.08 -8.93
N ILE A 67 2.32 -0.22 -8.57
CA ILE A 67 1.73 -1.54 -8.76
C ILE A 67 1.53 -1.84 -10.26
N CYS A 68 1.03 -0.89 -11.04
CA CYS A 68 0.88 -1.02 -12.50
C CYS A 68 2.21 -1.22 -13.24
N GLU A 69 3.30 -0.65 -12.72
CA GLU A 69 4.66 -0.83 -13.25
C GLU A 69 5.19 -2.25 -13.03
N GLN A 70 4.65 -3.02 -12.10
CA GLN A 70 5.04 -4.42 -11.93
C GLN A 70 4.41 -5.29 -13.03
N GLU A 71 5.20 -6.13 -13.69
CA GLU A 71 4.76 -7.04 -14.78
C GLU A 71 3.65 -8.04 -14.35
N VAL A 72 3.38 -8.11 -13.05
CA VAL A 72 2.37 -8.98 -12.41
C VAL A 72 0.94 -8.62 -12.84
N TYR A 73 0.70 -7.40 -13.34
CA TYR A 73 -0.66 -6.94 -13.68
C TYR A 73 -1.29 -7.64 -14.91
N LYS A 74 -0.53 -8.34 -15.76
CA LYS A 74 -1.10 -9.05 -16.93
C LYS A 74 -1.55 -10.50 -16.66
N HIS A 75 -1.01 -11.17 -15.63
CA HIS A 75 -1.33 -12.58 -15.34
C HIS A 75 -1.29 -12.99 -13.87
N GLY A 76 -0.92 -12.12 -12.92
CA GLY A 76 -0.52 -12.52 -11.57
C GLY A 76 -1.39 -12.05 -10.41
N VAL A 77 -2.49 -11.32 -10.63
CA VAL A 77 -3.37 -10.88 -9.51
C VAL A 77 -3.98 -12.08 -8.78
N GLU A 78 -4.33 -13.15 -9.50
CA GLU A 78 -4.80 -14.39 -8.88
C GLU A 78 -3.71 -15.05 -8.01
N GLU A 79 -2.46 -15.10 -8.49
CA GLU A 79 -1.33 -15.64 -7.69
C GLU A 79 -1.06 -14.82 -6.42
N VAL A 80 -1.18 -13.50 -6.50
CA VAL A 80 -0.97 -12.59 -5.37
C VAL A 80 -2.07 -12.78 -4.31
N VAL A 81 -3.33 -12.88 -4.75
CA VAL A 81 -4.46 -13.12 -3.86
C VAL A 81 -4.38 -14.52 -3.22
N ASP A 82 -3.96 -15.53 -3.97
CA ASP A 82 -3.74 -16.89 -3.44
C ASP A 82 -2.55 -16.96 -2.46
N PHE A 83 -1.50 -16.15 -2.66
CA PHE A 83 -0.38 -16.07 -1.72
C PHE A 83 -0.77 -15.44 -0.36
N ALA A 84 -1.72 -14.49 -0.36
CA ALA A 84 -2.16 -13.80 0.85
C ALA A 84 -3.25 -14.54 1.65
N ARG A 85 -3.71 -15.70 1.18
CA ARG A 85 -4.62 -16.59 1.91
C ARG A 85 -3.89 -17.44 2.95
#